data_AF-A0A952VRY6-F1
#
_entry.id   AF-A0A952VRY6-F1
#
_cell.length_a   1.000
_cell.length_b   1.000
_cell.length_c   1.000
_cell.angle_alpha   90.00
_cell.angle_beta   90.00
_cell.angle_gamma   90.00
#
_symmetry.space_group_name_H-M   'P 1'
#
loop_
_entity.id
_entity.type
_entity.pdbx_description
1 polymer ?
#
loop_
_entity_poly.entity_id
_entity_poly.type
_entity_poly.pdbx_seq_one_letter_code
_entity_poly.pdbx_strand_id
1 'polypeptide(L)'
;MDTTRTPRILTHDERKAAEAAFGGRPFNPAWSQSARKVYEGLIQALPALPGEAVVTPHQNESTSSEESSSIGAAPTLPTIEAPKLEGPTDSGKAMEALTDVPANQLITNRQQAIQAGFLIDVSTDAQKLGLTFPVTVTKPLWEVGIAPGESMSDEEKAERLRDVLMAFRLRIASQATLSPLIDFPAMLALPPGGVPQPVPLFALIQPDEQNRAAATLLLPNEVSATIIPMN
;
A
#
# COMPACT_ATOMS: atom_id res chain seq x y z
N MET A 1 2.61 -21.90 -23.50
CA MET A 1 1.18 -22.21 -23.76
C MET A 1 0.37 -21.28 -22.89
N ASP A 2 0.28 -20.05 -23.36
CA ASP A 2 -0.37 -18.91 -22.71
C ASP A 2 -1.89 -19.13 -22.70
N THR A 3 -2.47 -19.21 -21.51
CA THR A 3 -3.91 -19.05 -21.34
C THR A 3 -4.16 -17.82 -20.50
N THR A 4 -3.98 -16.65 -21.12
CA THR A 4 -4.60 -15.41 -20.64
C THR A 4 -6.12 -15.55 -20.77
N ARG A 5 -6.74 -16.31 -19.86
CA ARG A 5 -8.19 -16.44 -19.76
C ARG A 5 -8.72 -15.12 -19.22
N THR A 6 -9.27 -14.30 -20.11
CA THR A 6 -10.21 -13.25 -19.73
C THR A 6 -11.25 -13.83 -18.76
N PRO A 7 -11.54 -13.17 -17.62
CA PRO A 7 -12.44 -13.70 -16.62
C PRO A 7 -13.83 -13.92 -17.26
N ARG A 8 -14.22 -15.20 -17.37
CA ARG A 8 -15.53 -15.58 -17.88
C ARG A 8 -16.59 -15.06 -16.92
N ILE A 9 -17.53 -14.27 -17.43
CA ILE A 9 -18.68 -13.80 -16.65
C ILE A 9 -19.52 -15.03 -16.27
N LEU A 10 -19.68 -15.25 -14.96
CA LEU A 10 -20.49 -16.34 -14.43
C LEU A 10 -21.97 -16.06 -14.69
N THR A 11 -22.66 -17.09 -15.17
CA THR A 11 -24.11 -17.10 -15.32
C THR A 11 -24.79 -17.00 -13.94
N HIS A 12 -26.08 -16.65 -13.92
CA HIS A 12 -26.81 -16.35 -12.69
C HIS A 12 -26.86 -17.54 -11.72
N ASP A 13 -27.03 -18.75 -12.23
CA ASP A 13 -27.04 -20.00 -11.46
C ASP A 13 -25.63 -20.44 -11.04
N GLU A 14 -24.59 -20.24 -11.86
CA GLU A 14 -23.19 -20.44 -11.45
C GLU A 14 -22.80 -19.54 -10.27
N ARG A 15 -23.27 -18.28 -10.28
CA ARG A 15 -23.05 -17.34 -9.17
C ARG A 15 -23.75 -17.80 -7.89
N LYS A 16 -25.01 -18.23 -8.00
CA LYS A 16 -25.77 -18.77 -6.85
C LYS A 16 -25.14 -20.06 -6.32
N ALA A 17 -24.61 -20.91 -7.20
CA ALA A 17 -23.90 -22.12 -6.82
C ALA A 17 -22.60 -21.81 -6.07
N ALA A 18 -21.85 -20.80 -6.51
CA ALA A 18 -20.66 -20.35 -5.78
C ALA A 18 -21.01 -19.82 -4.38
N GLU A 19 -22.03 -18.97 -4.28
CA GLU A 19 -22.52 -18.43 -3.00
C GLU A 19 -22.98 -19.55 -2.04
N ALA A 20 -23.67 -20.58 -2.55
CA ALA A 20 -24.07 -21.74 -1.76
C ALA A 20 -22.86 -22.53 -1.25
N ALA A 21 -21.83 -22.74 -2.08
CA ALA A 21 -20.61 -23.44 -1.69
C ALA A 21 -19.84 -22.70 -0.57
N PHE A 22 -19.68 -21.38 -0.69
CA PHE A 22 -19.05 -20.57 0.38
C PHE A 22 -19.90 -20.51 1.65
N GLY A 23 -21.23 -20.54 1.52
CA GLY A 23 -22.15 -20.52 2.65
C GLY A 23 -22.45 -21.88 3.27
N GLY A 24 -21.81 -22.97 2.81
CA GLY A 24 -22.05 -24.34 3.29
C GLY A 24 -23.46 -24.88 3.01
N ARG A 25 -24.21 -24.26 2.10
CA ARG A 25 -25.58 -24.66 1.75
C ARG A 25 -25.56 -25.73 0.67
N PRO A 26 -26.50 -26.70 0.67
CA PRO A 26 -26.53 -27.77 -0.30
C PRO A 26 -26.79 -27.26 -1.73
N PHE A 27 -26.29 -28.00 -2.72
CA PHE A 27 -26.52 -27.72 -4.13
C PHE A 27 -28.00 -27.87 -4.50
N ASN A 28 -28.55 -26.89 -5.24
CA ASN A 28 -29.92 -26.96 -5.74
C ASN A 28 -29.97 -27.72 -7.09
N PRO A 29 -30.74 -28.82 -7.20
CA PRO A 29 -30.79 -29.65 -8.41
C PRO A 29 -31.41 -28.95 -9.63
N ALA A 30 -32.06 -27.79 -9.46
CA ALA A 30 -32.60 -27.00 -10.57
C ALA A 30 -31.54 -26.15 -11.30
N TRP A 31 -30.29 -26.10 -10.82
CA TRP A 31 -29.20 -25.35 -11.45
C TRP A 31 -28.52 -26.14 -12.58
N SER A 32 -27.88 -25.43 -13.52
CA SER A 32 -27.25 -26.05 -14.69
C SER A 32 -26.06 -26.95 -14.34
N GLN A 33 -25.66 -27.78 -15.30
CA GLN A 33 -24.47 -28.63 -15.17
C GLN A 33 -23.18 -27.82 -14.98
N SER A 34 -23.10 -26.59 -15.50
CA SER A 34 -21.92 -25.75 -15.29
C SER A 34 -21.90 -25.16 -13.87
N ALA A 35 -23.05 -24.78 -13.33
CA ALA A 35 -23.19 -24.40 -11.92
C ALA A 35 -22.81 -25.54 -10.96
N ARG A 36 -23.15 -26.79 -11.31
CA ARG A 36 -22.72 -27.98 -10.54
C ARG A 36 -21.21 -28.12 -10.47
N LYS A 37 -20.51 -27.95 -11.61
CA LYS A 37 -19.04 -28.02 -11.66
C LYS A 37 -18.39 -26.92 -10.81
N VAL A 38 -18.99 -25.72 -10.80
CA VAL A 38 -18.52 -24.61 -9.96
C VAL A 38 -18.71 -24.94 -8.48
N TYR A 39 -19.88 -25.43 -8.08
CA TYR A 39 -20.15 -25.84 -6.69
C TYR A 39 -19.19 -26.93 -6.21
N GLU A 40 -19.09 -28.03 -6.96
CA GLU A 40 -18.21 -29.16 -6.61
C GLU A 40 -16.74 -28.74 -6.55
N GLY A 41 -16.28 -27.92 -7.51
CA GLY A 41 -14.92 -27.40 -7.53
C GLY A 41 -14.60 -26.49 -6.33
N LEU A 42 -15.56 -25.67 -5.89
CA LEU A 42 -15.39 -24.81 -4.73
C LEU A 42 -15.40 -25.59 -3.41
N ILE A 43 -16.28 -26.57 -3.25
CA ILE A 43 -16.29 -27.45 -2.07
C ILE A 43 -14.97 -28.22 -1.93
N GLN A 44 -14.36 -28.63 -3.04
CA GLN A 44 -13.06 -29.32 -3.03
C GLN A 44 -11.86 -28.38 -2.75
N ALA A 45 -11.95 -27.12 -3.19
CA ALA A 45 -10.88 -26.14 -3.06
C ALA A 45 -10.89 -25.39 -1.71
N LEU A 46 -12.05 -25.31 -1.07
CA LEU A 46 -12.16 -24.71 0.26
C LEU A 46 -11.47 -25.62 1.28
N PRO A 47 -10.63 -25.07 2.18
CA PRO A 47 -10.07 -25.85 3.27
C PRO A 47 -11.24 -26.38 4.09
N ALA A 48 -11.30 -27.70 4.28
CA ALA A 48 -12.32 -28.32 5.12
C ALA A 48 -12.26 -27.62 6.49
N LEU A 49 -13.25 -26.79 6.78
CA LEU A 49 -13.36 -26.14 8.08
C LEU A 49 -13.46 -27.26 9.12
N PRO A 50 -12.55 -27.34 10.10
CA PRO A 50 -12.73 -28.24 11.22
C PRO A 50 -13.86 -27.66 12.07
N GLY A 51 -15.10 -28.06 11.79
CA GLY A 51 -16.23 -27.46 12.49
C GLY A 51 -17.63 -27.70 11.95
N GLU A 52 -17.93 -28.87 11.39
CA GLU A 52 -19.25 -29.44 11.63
C GLU A 52 -19.05 -30.86 12.15
N ALA A 53 -18.92 -30.91 13.47
CA ALA A 53 -19.02 -32.13 14.23
C ALA A 53 -20.34 -32.80 13.86
N VAL A 54 -20.21 -34.03 13.37
CA VAL A 54 -21.20 -35.08 13.52
C VAL A 54 -21.65 -35.06 14.98
N VAL A 55 -22.83 -34.50 15.23
CA VAL A 55 -23.51 -34.64 16.51
C VAL A 55 -24.10 -36.04 16.55
N THR A 56 -23.40 -36.94 17.22
CA THR A 56 -24.02 -38.01 17.99
C THR A 56 -23.37 -38.04 19.38
N PRO A 57 -24.17 -38.27 20.43
CA PRO A 57 -23.91 -37.75 21.77
C PRO A 57 -22.96 -38.65 22.56
N HIS A 58 -22.18 -38.09 23.47
CA HIS A 58 -22.22 -38.42 24.90
C HIS A 58 -21.03 -37.83 25.68
N GLN A 59 -21.38 -37.32 26.87
CA GLN A 59 -20.59 -37.18 28.09
C GLN A 59 -19.71 -35.92 28.28
N ASN A 60 -20.37 -34.95 28.93
CA ASN A 60 -19.81 -33.98 29.88
C ASN A 60 -18.89 -34.64 30.91
N GLU A 61 -17.76 -34.00 31.19
CA GLU A 61 -17.23 -33.73 32.55
C GLU A 61 -16.13 -32.66 32.42
N SER A 62 -16.35 -31.48 33.03
CA SER A 62 -15.55 -30.93 34.15
C SER A 62 -14.25 -30.21 33.69
N THR A 63 -13.79 -29.06 34.17
CA THR A 63 -14.11 -28.12 35.26
C THR A 63 -13.07 -26.97 35.19
N SER A 64 -13.31 -25.91 35.97
CA SER A 64 -12.39 -24.83 36.41
C SER A 64 -12.45 -23.53 35.60
N SER A 65 -13.18 -22.51 36.06
CA SER A 65 -12.90 -21.60 37.20
C SER A 65 -11.82 -20.57 36.83
N GLU A 66 -12.23 -19.35 36.51
CA GLU A 66 -12.24 -18.16 37.41
C GLU A 66 -10.91 -17.40 37.36
N GLU A 67 -10.95 -16.16 36.87
CA GLU A 67 -10.42 -15.03 37.64
C GLU A 67 -11.00 -13.69 37.12
N SER A 68 -11.50 -12.91 38.08
CA SER A 68 -12.04 -11.56 37.94
C SER A 68 -10.97 -10.55 38.34
N SER A 69 -10.99 -9.35 37.75
CA SER A 69 -11.13 -8.11 38.55
C SER A 69 -11.21 -6.84 37.71
N SER A 70 -12.20 -6.05 38.12
CA SER A 70 -12.66 -4.73 37.71
C SER A 70 -11.71 -3.57 38.01
N ILE A 71 -11.75 -2.51 37.19
CA ILE A 71 -11.81 -1.07 37.54
C ILE A 71 -12.45 -0.38 36.31
N GLY A 72 -13.47 0.49 36.31
CA GLY A 72 -14.08 1.34 37.33
C GLY A 72 -14.10 2.80 36.86
N ALA A 73 -15.25 3.25 36.32
CA ALA A 73 -15.79 4.62 36.24
C ALA A 73 -15.21 5.69 35.27
N ALA A 74 -16.10 6.19 34.39
CA ALA A 74 -16.16 7.58 33.86
C ALA A 74 -16.94 8.46 34.87
N PRO A 75 -16.88 9.83 34.92
CA PRO A 75 -17.27 10.70 33.80
C PRO A 75 -16.66 12.15 33.75
N THR A 76 -17.05 12.90 32.69
CA THR A 76 -17.32 14.37 32.60
C THR A 76 -16.25 15.36 32.08
N LEU A 77 -16.70 16.17 31.10
CA LEU A 77 -16.12 17.39 30.51
C LEU A 77 -15.84 18.52 31.54
N PRO A 78 -14.97 19.50 31.17
CA PRO A 78 -15.51 20.84 30.89
C PRO A 78 -14.88 21.59 29.71
N THR A 79 -15.73 22.43 29.11
CA THR A 79 -15.48 23.56 28.20
C THR A 79 -14.75 24.72 28.90
N ILE A 80 -13.70 25.30 28.28
CA ILE A 80 -13.23 26.71 28.39
C ILE A 80 -12.50 27.02 27.05
N GLU A 81 -13.11 27.76 26.10
CA GLU A 81 -13.07 29.21 25.88
C GLU A 81 -11.77 29.73 25.21
N ALA A 82 -11.95 30.37 24.05
CA ALA A 82 -10.91 30.97 23.22
C ALA A 82 -10.51 32.36 23.72
N PRO A 83 -9.29 32.83 23.38
CA PRO A 83 -9.08 34.25 23.12
C PRO A 83 -8.54 34.53 21.71
N LYS A 84 -8.92 35.72 21.26
CA LYS A 84 -8.77 36.35 19.95
C LYS A 84 -7.75 37.50 20.07
N LEU A 85 -7.17 37.91 18.93
CA LEU A 85 -6.36 39.13 18.67
C LEU A 85 -4.90 39.02 19.18
N GLU A 86 -3.82 39.45 18.51
CA GLU A 86 -3.51 40.54 17.56
C GLU A 86 -2.27 40.17 16.72
N GLY A 87 -2.12 40.68 15.50
CA GLY A 87 -0.79 40.88 14.88
C GLY A 87 -0.28 42.30 15.17
N PRO A 88 0.74 42.85 14.49
CA PRO A 88 1.84 42.27 13.71
C PRO A 88 3.22 42.72 14.22
N THR A 89 4.29 41.96 13.98
CA THR A 89 5.64 42.57 13.97
C THR A 89 6.59 41.85 13.01
N ASP A 90 6.88 42.60 11.96
CA ASP A 90 8.02 42.51 11.05
C ASP A 90 9.33 42.17 11.77
N SER A 91 10.00 41.11 11.32
CA SER A 91 11.46 40.95 11.33
C SER A 91 11.80 39.66 10.59
N GLY A 92 11.93 39.74 9.27
CA GLY A 92 12.32 38.64 8.41
C GLY A 92 13.29 39.08 7.33
N LYS A 93 14.44 39.61 7.73
CA LYS A 93 15.58 39.77 6.82
C LYS A 93 16.38 38.47 6.80
N ALA A 94 16.68 38.02 5.58
CA ALA A 94 17.62 36.98 5.20
C ALA A 94 17.17 35.52 5.38
N MET A 95 16.49 35.00 4.35
CA MET A 95 16.91 33.73 3.74
C MET A 95 16.49 33.70 2.27
N GLU A 96 17.13 34.56 1.48
CA GLU A 96 17.28 34.31 0.04
C GLU A 96 18.38 33.25 -0.14
N ALA A 97 18.20 32.44 -1.18
CA ALA A 97 19.07 31.37 -1.69
C ALA A 97 18.75 29.96 -1.15
N LEU A 98 17.75 29.32 -1.79
CA LEU A 98 17.77 27.90 -2.16
C LEU A 98 16.64 27.50 -3.14
N THR A 99 15.88 28.45 -3.69
CA THR A 99 14.81 28.18 -4.66
C THR A 99 15.27 28.50 -6.08
N ASP A 100 15.91 27.54 -6.74
CA ASP A 100 15.62 27.26 -8.15
C ASP A 100 16.23 25.90 -8.55
N VAL A 101 15.59 24.80 -8.16
CA VAL A 101 15.83 23.53 -8.86
C VAL A 101 14.72 23.41 -9.90
N PRO A 102 15.03 23.51 -11.22
CA PRO A 102 14.01 23.47 -12.24
C PRO A 102 13.41 22.07 -12.29
N ALA A 103 12.24 21.91 -11.67
CA ALA A 103 11.44 20.69 -11.62
C ALA A 103 11.06 20.14 -13.01
N ASN A 104 11.23 20.95 -14.06
CA ASN A 104 10.95 20.59 -15.45
C ASN A 104 12.01 19.67 -16.09
N GLN A 105 13.19 19.49 -15.48
CA GLN A 105 14.27 18.66 -16.06
C GLN A 105 14.29 17.21 -15.56
N LEU A 106 13.58 16.90 -14.47
CA LEU A 106 13.52 15.53 -13.93
C LEU A 106 12.79 14.54 -14.86
N ILE A 107 12.05 15.06 -15.84
CA ILE A 107 11.10 14.28 -16.66
C ILE A 107 11.67 13.93 -18.05
N THR A 108 12.68 14.65 -18.55
CA THR A 108 13.17 14.40 -19.92
C THR A 108 14.15 13.24 -20.01
N ASN A 109 14.89 12.92 -18.93
CA ASN A 109 15.81 11.79 -18.95
C ASN A 109 16.15 11.29 -17.53
N ARG A 110 15.59 10.13 -17.14
CA ARG A 110 15.89 9.43 -15.88
C ARG A 110 17.40 9.32 -15.62
N GLN A 111 18.18 8.97 -16.64
CA GLN A 111 19.62 8.76 -16.50
C GLN A 111 20.35 10.05 -16.14
N GLN A 112 19.93 11.18 -16.72
CA GLN A 112 20.48 12.50 -16.39
C GLN A 112 20.12 12.91 -14.97
N ALA A 113 18.89 12.63 -14.53
CA ALA A 113 18.44 12.92 -13.17
C ALA A 113 19.17 12.08 -12.10
N ILE A 114 19.51 10.82 -12.41
CA ILE A 114 20.37 9.98 -11.56
C ILE A 114 21.80 10.55 -11.51
N GLN A 115 22.37 10.91 -12.67
CA GLN A 115 23.72 11.51 -12.74
C GLN A 115 23.81 12.85 -12.01
N ALA A 116 22.74 13.65 -12.06
CA ALA A 116 22.65 14.92 -11.34
C ALA A 116 22.38 14.73 -9.83
N GLY A 117 22.15 13.51 -9.36
CA GLY A 117 21.90 13.19 -7.96
C GLY A 117 20.52 13.59 -7.44
N PHE A 118 19.56 13.89 -8.32
CA PHE A 118 18.18 14.16 -7.94
C PHE A 118 17.36 12.88 -7.74
N LEU A 119 17.70 11.82 -8.48
CA LEU A 119 17.09 10.50 -8.36
C LEU A 119 18.13 9.47 -7.90
N ILE A 120 17.70 8.56 -7.04
CA ILE A 120 18.47 7.41 -6.60
C ILE A 120 17.89 6.18 -7.25
N ASP A 121 18.74 5.43 -7.94
CA ASP A 121 18.33 4.18 -8.59
C ASP A 121 18.21 3.06 -7.54
N VAL A 122 16.99 2.51 -7.42
CA VAL A 122 16.68 1.40 -6.51
C VAL A 122 16.15 0.19 -7.29
N SER A 123 16.39 0.17 -8.61
CA SER A 123 15.85 -0.86 -9.51
C SER A 123 16.31 -2.26 -9.12
N THR A 124 17.55 -2.41 -8.64
CA THR A 124 18.08 -3.69 -8.17
C THR A 124 17.26 -4.27 -7.02
N ASP A 125 16.87 -3.43 -6.06
CA ASP A 125 16.10 -3.85 -4.88
C ASP A 125 14.62 -4.03 -5.22
N ALA A 126 14.10 -3.21 -6.13
CA ALA A 126 12.77 -3.38 -6.70
C ALA A 126 12.62 -4.72 -7.46
N GLN A 127 13.63 -5.10 -8.25
CA GLN A 127 13.64 -6.37 -8.99
C GLN A 127 13.65 -7.58 -8.05
N LYS A 128 14.40 -7.54 -6.94
CA LYS A 128 14.38 -8.60 -5.91
C LYS A 128 12.98 -8.79 -5.32
N LEU A 129 12.17 -7.74 -5.29
CA LEU A 129 10.80 -7.77 -4.81
C LEU A 129 9.78 -8.11 -5.91
N GLY A 130 10.21 -8.38 -7.14
CA GLY A 130 9.35 -8.78 -8.25
C GLY A 130 8.75 -7.62 -9.05
N LEU A 131 9.26 -6.40 -8.91
CA LEU A 131 8.94 -5.30 -9.82
C LEU A 131 9.76 -5.46 -11.11
N THR A 132 9.08 -5.55 -12.25
CA THR A 132 9.71 -5.89 -13.55
C THR A 132 10.15 -4.66 -14.36
N PHE A 133 9.97 -3.47 -13.81
CA PHE A 133 10.37 -2.21 -14.42
C PHE A 133 11.32 -1.44 -13.49
N PRO A 134 12.16 -0.54 -14.02
CA PRO A 134 13.07 0.28 -13.21
C PRO A 134 12.32 1.18 -12.24
N VAL A 135 12.85 1.29 -11.02
CA VAL A 135 12.28 2.14 -9.97
C VAL A 135 13.35 3.09 -9.48
N THR A 136 12.95 4.34 -9.29
CA THR A 136 13.78 5.42 -8.73
C THR A 136 13.08 6.07 -7.55
N VAL A 137 13.86 6.62 -6.64
CA VAL A 137 13.38 7.38 -5.50
C VAL A 137 13.97 8.79 -5.59
N THR A 138 13.18 9.83 -5.33
CA THR A 138 13.68 11.20 -5.26
C THR A 138 14.60 11.39 -4.05
N LYS A 139 15.61 12.25 -4.19
CA LYS A 139 16.53 12.57 -3.10
C LYS A 139 15.82 13.06 -1.82
N PRO A 140 14.81 13.96 -1.90
CA PRO A 140 14.04 14.34 -0.70
C PRO A 140 13.31 13.17 -0.04
N LEU A 141 12.70 12.26 -0.81
CA LEU A 141 12.08 11.06 -0.24
C LEU A 141 13.11 10.15 0.44
N TRP A 142 14.30 10.01 -0.16
CA TRP A 142 15.39 9.24 0.41
C TRP A 142 15.87 9.82 1.75
N GLU A 143 16.16 11.12 1.78
CA GLU A 143 16.66 11.82 2.96
C GLU A 143 15.61 11.93 4.07
N VAL A 144 14.32 11.96 3.75
CA VAL A 144 13.27 12.11 4.75
C VAL A 144 12.79 10.76 5.27
N GLY A 145 12.55 9.79 4.37
CA GLY A 145 11.93 8.51 4.72
C GLY A 145 12.90 7.35 4.94
N ILE A 146 13.90 7.21 4.06
CA ILE A 146 14.71 5.99 3.97
C ILE A 146 15.99 6.11 4.79
N ALA A 147 16.77 7.17 4.59
CA ALA A 147 18.03 7.42 5.26
C ALA A 147 18.09 8.83 5.91
N PRO A 148 17.22 9.13 6.88
CA PRO A 148 17.20 10.45 7.53
C PRO A 148 18.34 10.74 8.49
N GLY A 149 19.14 9.74 8.85
CA GLY A 149 20.37 9.93 9.62
C GLY A 149 21.56 9.32 8.90
N GLU A 150 22.66 10.06 8.82
CA GLU A 150 23.95 9.53 8.30
C GLU A 150 24.49 8.39 9.18
N SER A 151 24.05 8.30 10.43
CA SER A 151 24.43 7.24 11.38
C SER A 151 23.64 5.94 11.23
N MET A 152 22.69 5.84 10.30
CA MET A 152 21.93 4.61 10.07
C MET A 152 22.77 3.56 9.35
N SER A 153 22.61 2.28 9.74
CA SER A 153 23.30 1.19 9.05
C SER A 153 22.70 0.97 7.65
N ASP A 154 23.47 0.33 6.78
CA ASP A 154 23.00 0.04 5.42
C ASP A 154 21.89 -1.02 5.42
N GLU A 155 21.86 -1.91 6.41
CA GLU A 155 20.77 -2.85 6.65
C GLU A 155 19.46 -2.13 6.98
N GLU A 156 19.48 -1.16 7.90
CA GLU A 156 18.27 -0.41 8.28
C GLU A 156 17.72 0.40 7.08
N LYS A 157 18.61 1.00 6.27
CA LYS A 157 18.22 1.69 5.03
C LYS A 157 17.57 0.72 4.04
N ALA A 158 18.14 -0.48 3.90
CA ALA A 158 17.62 -1.51 3.01
C ALA A 158 16.26 -2.06 3.48
N GLU A 159 16.05 -2.23 4.79
CA GLU A 159 14.76 -2.63 5.37
C GLU A 159 13.68 -1.57 5.10
N ARG A 160 13.98 -0.29 5.35
CA ARG A 160 13.05 0.81 5.04
C ARG A 160 12.72 0.92 3.56
N LEU A 161 13.74 0.83 2.71
CA LEU A 161 13.54 0.83 1.26
C LEU A 161 12.67 -0.35 0.84
N ARG A 162 12.91 -1.54 1.39
CA ARG A 162 12.09 -2.73 1.14
C ARG A 162 10.64 -2.51 1.54
N ASP A 163 10.36 -1.90 2.68
CA ASP A 163 8.99 -1.64 3.13
C ASP A 163 8.26 -0.67 2.21
N VAL A 164 8.94 0.40 1.76
CA VAL A 164 8.39 1.36 0.77
C VAL A 164 8.10 0.66 -0.56
N LEU A 165 9.05 -0.11 -1.08
CA LEU A 165 8.88 -0.86 -2.33
C LEU A 165 7.80 -1.95 -2.22
N MET A 166 7.67 -2.58 -1.05
CA MET A 166 6.61 -3.55 -0.78
C MET A 166 5.24 -2.89 -0.78
N ALA A 167 5.09 -1.74 -0.11
CA ALA A 167 3.85 -0.98 -0.11
C ALA A 167 3.45 -0.56 -1.53
N PHE A 168 4.41 -0.09 -2.33
CA PHE A 168 4.20 0.23 -3.74
C PHE A 168 3.79 -0.99 -4.57
N ARG A 169 4.49 -2.12 -4.40
CA ARG A 169 4.16 -3.37 -5.08
C ARG A 169 2.74 -3.84 -4.76
N LEU A 170 2.36 -3.82 -3.48
CA LEU A 170 1.01 -4.19 -3.03
C LEU A 170 -0.03 -3.25 -3.64
N ARG A 171 0.26 -1.94 -3.72
CA ARG A 171 -0.63 -0.98 -4.35
C ARG A 171 -0.86 -1.30 -5.82
N ILE A 172 0.20 -1.50 -6.59
CA ILE A 172 0.10 -1.85 -8.02
C ILE A 172 -0.67 -3.16 -8.19
N ALA A 173 -0.36 -4.19 -7.40
CA ALA A 173 -1.03 -5.48 -7.47
C ALA A 173 -2.54 -5.39 -7.16
N SER A 174 -2.94 -4.41 -6.35
CA SER A 174 -4.35 -4.14 -6.05
C SER A 174 -5.09 -3.35 -7.13
N GLN A 175 -4.39 -2.75 -8.10
CA GLN A 175 -5.00 -1.95 -9.15
C GLN A 175 -5.29 -2.77 -10.40
N ALA A 176 -6.51 -2.66 -10.93
CA ALA A 176 -6.91 -3.30 -12.19
C ALA A 176 -6.33 -2.57 -13.42
N THR A 177 -6.05 -1.27 -13.29
CA THR A 177 -5.48 -0.41 -14.34
C THR A 177 -4.44 0.51 -13.72
N LEU A 178 -3.28 0.65 -14.36
CA LEU A 178 -2.20 1.50 -13.84
C LEU A 178 -2.45 2.95 -14.24
N SER A 179 -2.59 3.82 -13.25
CA SER A 179 -2.60 5.28 -13.43
C SER A 179 -1.17 5.78 -13.67
N PRO A 180 -0.96 6.83 -14.50
CA PRO A 180 0.33 7.52 -14.62
C PRO A 180 0.84 8.10 -13.29
N LEU A 181 -0.07 8.35 -12.34
CA LEU A 181 0.24 8.78 -11.00
C LEU A 181 -0.52 7.89 -10.00
N ILE A 182 0.22 7.19 -9.16
CA ILE A 182 -0.31 6.26 -8.17
C ILE A 182 0.02 6.80 -6.78
N ASP A 183 -1.00 7.03 -5.96
CA ASP A 183 -0.84 7.27 -4.54
C ASP A 183 -0.73 5.93 -3.78
N PHE A 184 0.13 5.86 -2.78
CA PHE A 184 0.19 4.71 -1.86
C PHE A 184 0.70 5.11 -0.49
N PRO A 185 0.13 4.56 0.60
CA PRO A 185 0.68 4.77 1.93
C PRO A 185 1.92 3.88 2.14
N ALA A 186 3.01 4.45 2.63
CA ALA A 186 4.18 3.72 3.09
C ALA A 186 4.42 3.99 4.57
N MET A 187 4.83 2.96 5.31
CA MET A 187 5.14 3.10 6.74
C MET A 187 6.53 3.71 6.88
N LEU A 188 6.60 4.98 7.29
CA LEU A 188 7.86 5.70 7.48
C LEU A 188 7.98 6.17 8.93
N ALA A 189 9.17 6.00 9.52
CA ALA A 189 9.48 6.51 10.85
C ALA A 189 10.04 7.94 10.75
N LEU A 190 9.12 8.91 10.91
CA LEU A 190 9.38 10.35 10.91
C LEU A 190 8.93 10.89 12.28
N PRO A 191 9.83 11.27 13.22
CA PRO A 191 11.29 11.40 13.17
C PRO A 191 12.08 10.07 13.28
N PRO A 192 13.41 10.07 13.07
CA PRO A 192 14.25 8.86 13.17
C PRO A 192 14.13 8.21 14.55
N GLY A 193 13.82 6.91 14.59
CA GLY A 193 13.60 6.16 15.84
C GLY A 193 12.17 6.25 16.40
N GLY A 194 11.27 6.97 15.75
CA GLY A 194 9.84 7.01 16.08
C GLY A 194 9.08 5.77 15.62
N VAL A 195 7.81 5.65 16.06
CA VAL A 195 6.88 4.62 15.59
C VAL A 195 6.60 4.85 14.09
N PRO A 196 6.70 3.84 13.22
CA PRO A 196 6.35 3.97 11.80
C PRO A 196 4.91 4.46 11.62
N GLN A 197 4.72 5.50 10.82
CA GLN A 197 3.41 6.07 10.51
C GLN A 197 3.12 5.95 9.01
N PRO A 198 1.85 5.78 8.61
CA PRO A 198 1.47 5.74 7.21
C PRO A 198 1.62 7.13 6.58
N VAL A 199 2.61 7.30 5.71
CA VAL A 199 2.83 8.52 4.95
C VAL A 199 2.37 8.30 3.50
N PRO A 200 1.52 9.19 2.95
CA PRO A 200 1.15 9.10 1.55
C PRO A 200 2.37 9.42 0.69
N LEU A 201 2.73 8.49 -0.18
CA LEU A 201 3.73 8.66 -1.23
C LEU A 201 3.07 8.59 -2.59
N PHE A 202 3.75 9.13 -3.59
CA PHE A 202 3.30 9.06 -4.97
C PHE A 202 4.33 8.34 -5.82
N ALA A 203 3.84 7.58 -6.80
CA ALA A 203 4.64 6.97 -7.84
C ALA A 203 4.19 7.51 -9.20
N LEU A 204 5.10 8.17 -9.89
CA LEU A 204 4.94 8.58 -11.28
C LEU A 204 5.39 7.44 -12.19
N ILE A 205 4.49 6.96 -13.03
CA ILE A 205 4.76 5.94 -14.04
C ILE A 205 4.92 6.64 -15.38
N GLN A 206 6.12 6.54 -15.95
CA GLN A 206 6.47 7.16 -17.23
C GLN A 206 6.87 6.08 -18.24
N PRO A 207 6.60 6.27 -19.53
CA PRO A 207 7.19 5.44 -20.56
C PRO A 207 8.71 5.63 -20.53
N ASP A 208 9.45 4.53 -20.63
CA ASP A 208 10.91 4.57 -20.75
C ASP A 208 11.31 3.97 -22.12
N GLU A 209 12.39 4.47 -22.71
CA GLU A 209 12.82 4.00 -24.03
C GLU A 209 13.45 2.60 -23.95
N GLN A 210 14.08 2.30 -22.81
CA GLN A 210 14.75 1.03 -22.56
C GLN A 210 13.83 0.00 -21.93
N ASN A 211 12.88 0.44 -21.09
CA ASN A 211 11.92 -0.40 -20.39
C ASN A 211 10.51 0.09 -20.69
N ARG A 212 9.53 -0.81 -20.89
CA ARG A 212 8.16 -0.39 -21.26
C ARG A 212 7.56 0.71 -20.36
N ALA A 213 7.98 0.77 -19.10
CA ALA A 213 7.70 1.85 -18.17
C ALA A 213 8.85 1.98 -17.16
N ALA A 214 8.94 3.13 -16.51
CA ALA A 214 9.76 3.35 -15.32
C ALA A 214 8.90 4.04 -14.25
N ALA A 215 9.20 3.75 -12.98
CA ALA A 215 8.54 4.39 -11.84
C ALA A 215 9.49 5.31 -11.07
N THR A 216 8.98 6.45 -10.66
CA THR A 216 9.66 7.38 -9.76
C THR A 216 8.80 7.59 -8.53
N LEU A 217 9.35 7.29 -7.36
CA LEU A 217 8.70 7.47 -6.06
C LEU A 217 9.08 8.84 -5.50
N LEU A 218 8.09 9.59 -5.03
CA LEU A 218 8.23 10.96 -4.56
C LEU A 218 7.29 11.28 -3.40
N LEU A 219 7.65 12.32 -2.65
CA LEU A 219 6.81 12.89 -1.60
C LEU A 219 5.64 13.70 -2.19
N PRO A 220 4.53 13.87 -1.44
CA PRO A 220 3.38 14.68 -1.87
C PRO A 220 3.76 16.10 -2.30
N ASN A 221 4.72 16.70 -1.61
CA ASN A 221 5.16 18.07 -1.87
C ASN A 221 5.90 18.22 -3.22
N GLU A 222 6.46 17.13 -3.74
CA GLU A 222 7.22 17.12 -5.00
C GLU A 222 6.30 16.94 -6.22
N VAL A 223 5.09 16.39 -6.02
CA VAL A 223 4.12 16.14 -7.10
C VAL A 223 3.72 17.45 -7.78
N SER A 224 3.44 18.49 -6.98
CA SER A 224 3.01 19.81 -7.48
C SER A 224 4.05 20.49 -8.37
N ALA A 225 5.34 20.20 -8.18
CA ALA A 225 6.42 20.77 -8.99
C ALA A 225 6.64 19.99 -10.29
N THR A 226 6.24 18.72 -10.34
CA THR A 226 6.56 17.79 -11.44
C THR A 226 5.44 17.72 -12.49
N ILE A 227 4.20 18.04 -12.15
CA ILE A 227 3.08 17.99 -13.10
C ILE A 227 2.93 19.35 -13.79
N ILE A 228 3.79 19.63 -14.77
CA ILE A 228 3.48 20.65 -15.78
C ILE A 228 2.77 19.93 -16.92
N PRO A 229 1.51 20.28 -17.25
CA PRO A 229 0.84 19.71 -18.41
C PRO A 229 1.61 20.15 -19.66
N MET A 230 2.19 19.18 -20.38
CA MET A 230 2.64 19.39 -21.75
C MET A 230 1.41 19.74 -22.59
N ASN A 231 1.32 21.01 -22.97
CA ASN A 231 0.26 21.56 -23.81
C ASN A 231 0.75 21.62 -25.27
#